data_AF-M7MZB7-F1
#
_entry.id   AF-M7MZB7-F1
#
_cell.length_a   1.000
_cell.length_b   1.000
_cell.length_c   1.000
_cell.angle_alpha   90.00
_cell.angle_beta   90.00
_cell.angle_gamma   90.00
#
_symmetry.space_group_name_H-M   'P 1'
#
loop_
_entity.id
_entity.type
_entity.pdbx_description
1 polymer ?
#
loop_
_entity_poly.entity_id
_entity_poly.type
_entity_poly.pdbx_seq_one_letter_code
_entity_poly.pdbx_strand_id
1 'polypeptide(L)'
;MKTINLLSGQYTPAEASDLVLQMLNHTINYYKIKNWSSQVRFNEPDAESMQRLKELQQAKQQLEVGIRQAQEQGQLLTLQSTLILGEQQATPHHQLVPEAECSRAEAC
;
A
#
# COMPACT_ATOMS: atom_id res chain seq x y z
N MET A 1 17.54 9.66 7.82
CA MET A 1 17.00 8.55 6.99
C MET A 1 17.72 7.27 7.39
N LYS A 2 16.99 6.21 7.72
CA LYS A 2 17.56 4.92 8.11
C LYS A 2 17.29 3.89 7.01
N THR A 3 18.34 3.23 6.55
CA THR A 3 18.28 2.22 5.48
C THR A 3 18.42 0.82 6.07
N ILE A 4 17.52 -0.09 5.70
CA ILE A 4 17.49 -1.47 6.18
C ILE A 4 17.31 -2.40 4.98
N ASN A 5 18.21 -3.36 4.80
CA ASN A 5 18.07 -4.38 3.77
C ASN A 5 17.25 -5.54 4.32
N LEU A 6 16.18 -5.92 3.62
CA LEU A 6 15.29 -7.01 4.01
C LEU A 6 15.62 -8.32 3.32
N LEU A 7 15.94 -8.24 2.03
CA LEU A 7 16.21 -9.38 1.17
C LEU A 7 17.44 -9.05 0.33
N SER A 8 18.36 -10.00 0.24
CA SER A 8 19.55 -9.92 -0.60
C SER A 8 20.04 -11.33 -0.88
N GLY A 9 20.00 -11.74 -2.14
CA GLY A 9 20.46 -13.07 -2.53
C GLY A 9 19.93 -13.53 -3.87
N GLN A 10 20.31 -14.76 -4.22
CA GLN A 10 19.75 -15.49 -5.35
C GLN A 10 18.69 -16.46 -4.82
N TYR A 11 17.57 -16.51 -5.52
CA TYR A 11 16.40 -17.30 -5.14
C TYR A 11 15.94 -18.10 -6.35
N THR A 12 15.39 -19.28 -6.09
CA THR A 12 14.64 -19.99 -7.12
C THR A 12 13.38 -19.18 -7.49
N PRO A 13 12.84 -19.34 -8.71
CA PRO A 13 11.57 -18.70 -9.08
C PRO A 13 10.43 -19.01 -8.10
N ALA A 14 10.40 -20.21 -7.52
CA ALA A 14 9.41 -20.59 -6.53
C ALA A 14 9.56 -19.81 -5.20
N GLU A 15 10.78 -19.72 -4.67
CA GLU A 15 11.05 -18.96 -3.44
C GLU A 15 10.82 -17.45 -3.64
N ALA A 16 11.25 -16.92 -4.78
CA ALA A 16 11.04 -15.53 -5.15
C ALA A 16 9.54 -15.20 -5.24
N SER A 17 8.76 -16.09 -5.87
CA SER A 17 7.31 -15.99 -5.95
C SER A 17 6.69 -15.93 -4.57
N ASP A 18 7.03 -16.88 -3.70
CA ASP A 18 6.41 -16.95 -2.37
C ASP A 18 6.73 -15.69 -1.55
N LEU A 19 8.01 -15.29 -1.46
CA LEU A 19 8.42 -14.11 -0.69
C LEU A 19 7.78 -12.81 -1.21
N VAL A 20 7.87 -12.55 -2.51
CA VAL A 20 7.44 -11.27 -3.08
C VAL A 20 5.92 -11.20 -3.16
N LEU A 21 5.24 -12.29 -3.56
CA LEU A 21 3.78 -12.30 -3.64
C LEU A 21 3.14 -12.25 -2.26
N GLN A 22 3.70 -12.91 -1.24
CA GLN A 22 3.21 -12.77 0.14
C GLN A 22 3.30 -11.32 0.61
N MET A 23 4.44 -10.65 0.40
CA MET A 23 4.63 -9.24 0.77
C MET A 23 3.64 -8.32 0.04
N LEU A 24 3.45 -8.50 -1.27
CA LEU A 24 2.48 -7.73 -2.05
C LEU A 24 1.05 -7.99 -1.63
N ASN A 25 0.65 -9.25 -1.43
CA ASN A 25 -0.69 -9.61 -1.00
C ASN A 25 -1.02 -9.01 0.37
N HIS A 26 -0.06 -9.03 1.30
CA HIS A 26 -0.21 -8.39 2.60
C HIS A 26 -0.41 -6.88 2.48
N THR A 27 0.40 -6.23 1.64
CA THR A 27 0.32 -4.77 1.41
C THR A 27 -0.99 -4.37 0.72
N ILE A 28 -1.43 -5.13 -0.28
CA ILE A 28 -2.73 -4.95 -0.94
C ILE A 28 -3.86 -5.09 0.09
N ASN A 29 -3.80 -6.11 0.95
CA ASN A 29 -4.84 -6.33 1.96
C ASN A 29 -4.90 -5.17 2.97
N TYR A 30 -3.76 -4.65 3.39
CA TYR A 30 -3.68 -3.46 4.25
C TYR A 30 -4.46 -2.26 3.65
N TYR A 31 -4.20 -1.91 2.39
CA TYR A 31 -4.90 -0.79 1.75
C TYR A 31 -6.38 -1.09 1.47
N LYS A 32 -6.77 -2.34 1.22
CA LYS A 32 -8.19 -2.73 1.15
C LYS A 32 -8.91 -2.44 2.45
N ILE A 33 -8.33 -2.85 3.58
CA ILE A 33 -8.88 -2.63 4.92
C ILE A 33 -8.92 -1.13 5.25
N LYS A 34 -7.85 -0.38 4.93
CA LYS A 34 -7.79 1.08 5.12
C LYS A 34 -8.92 1.78 4.36
N ASN A 35 -9.07 1.47 3.07
CA ASN A 35 -10.14 2.00 2.23
C ASN A 35 -11.54 1.63 2.78
N TRP A 36 -11.74 0.38 3.18
CA TRP A 36 -13.01 -0.06 3.76
C TRP A 36 -13.33 0.69 5.06
N SER A 37 -12.35 0.91 5.93
CA SER A 37 -12.51 1.70 7.15
C SER A 37 -12.94 3.14 6.86
N SER A 38 -12.38 3.78 5.82
CA SER A 38 -12.81 5.11 5.36
C SER A 38 -14.26 5.10 4.89
N GLN A 39 -14.63 4.11 4.07
CA GLN A 39 -16.00 3.99 3.57
C GLN A 39 -17.01 3.81 4.71
N VAL A 40 -16.69 3.01 5.72
CA VAL A 40 -17.58 2.80 6.87
C VAL A 40 -17.72 4.06 7.74
N ARG A 41 -16.66 4.85 7.90
CA ARG A 41 -16.65 6.02 8.80
C ARG A 41 -17.14 7.30 8.16
N PHE A 42 -16.83 7.50 6.89
CA PHE A 42 -17.01 8.76 6.18
C PHE A 42 -17.93 8.62 4.97
N ASN A 43 -18.40 7.40 4.67
CA ASN A 43 -19.20 7.09 3.48
C ASN A 43 -18.51 7.45 2.15
N GLU A 44 -17.18 7.57 2.20
CA GLU A 44 -16.32 7.97 1.09
C GLU A 44 -15.09 7.04 0.98
N PRO A 45 -14.70 6.66 -0.24
CA PRO A 45 -13.50 5.86 -0.46
C PRO A 45 -12.22 6.68 -0.21
N ASP A 46 -11.20 6.02 0.32
CA ASP A 46 -9.89 6.62 0.53
C ASP A 46 -9.14 6.68 -0.82
N ALA A 47 -9.04 7.87 -1.40
CA ALA A 47 -8.46 8.09 -2.72
C ALA A 47 -6.98 7.65 -2.79
N GLU A 48 -6.21 7.86 -1.72
CA GLU A 48 -4.81 7.41 -1.63
C GLU A 48 -4.75 5.88 -1.69
N SER A 49 -5.58 5.20 -0.92
CA SER A 49 -5.65 3.74 -0.84
C SER A 49 -6.09 3.14 -2.17
N MET A 50 -7.05 3.75 -2.87
CA MET A 50 -7.45 3.32 -4.21
C MET A 50 -6.30 3.43 -5.22
N GLN A 51 -5.58 4.56 -5.21
CA GLN A 51 -4.43 4.75 -6.08
C GLN A 51 -3.31 3.74 -5.78
N ARG A 52 -2.99 3.54 -4.50
CA ARG A 52 -2.00 2.53 -4.07
C ARG A 52 -2.41 1.12 -4.44
N LEU A 53 -3.69 0.76 -4.32
CA LEU A 53 -4.19 -0.55 -4.73
C LEU A 53 -3.95 -0.81 -6.22
N LYS A 54 -4.21 0.19 -7.08
CA LYS A 54 -3.97 0.08 -8.52
C LYS A 54 -2.48 -0.13 -8.82
N GLU A 55 -1.60 0.67 -8.22
CA GLU A 55 -0.14 0.54 -8.37
C GLU A 55 0.36 -0.84 -7.95
N LEU A 56 -0.09 -1.33 -6.79
CA LEU A 56 0.31 -2.64 -6.25
C LEU A 56 -0.21 -3.80 -7.11
N GLN A 57 -1.41 -3.70 -7.67
CA GLN A 57 -1.95 -4.70 -8.59
C GLN A 57 -1.14 -4.77 -9.89
N GLN A 58 -0.76 -3.62 -10.44
CA GLN A 58 0.09 -3.56 -11.63
C GLN A 58 1.48 -4.12 -11.35
N ALA A 59 2.11 -3.76 -10.22
CA ALA A 59 3.40 -4.29 -9.82
C ALA A 59 3.34 -5.81 -9.62
N LYS A 60 2.27 -6.32 -9.00
CA LYS A 60 2.04 -7.77 -8.84
C LYS A 60 2.02 -8.48 -10.19
N GLN A 61 1.27 -7.97 -11.16
CA GLN A 61 1.21 -8.58 -12.50
C GLN A 61 2.58 -8.58 -13.19
N GLN A 62 3.34 -7.48 -13.10
CA GLN A 62 4.67 -7.40 -13.68
C GLN A 62 5.63 -8.42 -13.06
N LEU A 63 5.57 -8.60 -11.74
CA LEU A 63 6.40 -9.57 -11.02
C LEU A 63 6.01 -11.01 -11.33
N GLU A 64 4.72 -11.33 -11.40
CA GLU A 64 4.24 -12.66 -11.79
C GLU A 64 4.75 -13.04 -13.19
N VAL A 65 4.73 -12.09 -14.14
CA VAL A 65 5.27 -12.31 -15.50
C VAL A 65 6.78 -12.53 -15.46
N GLY A 66 7.54 -11.68 -14.76
CA GLY A 66 9.00 -11.81 -14.69
C GLY A 66 9.45 -13.11 -14.02
N ILE A 67 8.78 -13.52 -12.95
CA ILE A 67 9.09 -14.78 -12.24
C ILE A 67 8.77 -15.98 -13.12
N ARG A 68 7.62 -15.95 -13.82
CA ARG A 68 7.24 -17.01 -14.74
C ARG A 68 8.25 -17.18 -15.87
N GLN A 69 8.73 -16.07 -16.45
CA GLN A 69 9.76 -16.12 -17.50
C GLN A 69 11.07 -16.76 -16.99
N ALA A 70 11.52 -16.40 -15.79
CA ALA A 70 12.69 -17.01 -15.18
C ALA A 70 12.49 -18.51 -14.89
N GLN A 71 11.29 -18.91 -14.48
CA GLN A 71 10.91 -20.30 -14.28
C GLN A 71 10.95 -21.11 -15.59
N GLU A 72 10.40 -20.56 -16.67
CA GLU A 72 10.42 -21.18 -18.01
C GLU A 72 11.85 -21.32 -18.55
N GLN A 73 12.76 -20.42 -18.16
CA GLN A 73 14.17 -20.43 -18.57
C GLN A 73 15.10 -21.20 -17.62
N GLY A 74 14.58 -21.72 -16.50
CA GLY A 74 15.38 -22.41 -15.48
C GLY A 74 16.43 -21.53 -14.81
N GLN A 75 16.18 -20.21 -14.72
CA GLN A 75 17.12 -19.24 -14.18
C GLN A 75 16.85 -18.96 -12.69
N LEU A 76 17.92 -18.61 -11.97
CA LEU A 76 17.82 -18.04 -10.63
C LEU A 76 17.52 -16.54 -10.73
N LEU A 77 16.77 -16.04 -9.74
CA LEU A 77 16.41 -14.64 -9.62
C LEU A 77 17.24 -13.97 -8.54
N THR A 78 17.87 -12.85 -8.88
CA THR A 78 18.49 -11.97 -7.88
C THR A 78 17.42 -11.05 -7.32
N LEU A 79 17.14 -11.16 -6.01
CA LEU A 79 16.24 -10.24 -5.30
C LEU A 79 17.02 -9.35 -4.37
N GLN A 80 16.70 -8.05 -4.42
CA GLN A 80 17.22 -7.06 -3.49
C GLN A 80 16.07 -6.16 -3.03
N SER A 81 15.91 -6.06 -1.71
CA SER A 81 14.91 -5.21 -1.09
C SER A 81 15.56 -4.32 -0.04
N THR A 82 15.35 -3.02 -0.19
CA THR A 82 15.85 -1.99 0.72
C THR A 82 14.71 -1.12 1.18
N LEU A 83 14.50 -1.07 2.49
CA LEU A 83 13.59 -0.12 3.13
C LEU A 83 14.35 1.13 3.52
N ILE A 84 13.79 2.29 3.16
CA ILE A 84 14.30 3.60 3.54
C ILE A 84 13.25 4.28 4.41
N LEU A 85 13.58 4.46 5.68
CA LEU A 85 12.74 5.16 6.64
C LEU A 85 13.15 6.64 6.67
N GLY A 86 12.22 7.50 6.27
CA GLY A 86 12.30 8.95 6.40
C GLY A 86 11.28 9.45 7.41
N GLU A 87 11.67 10.41 8.23
CA GLU A 87 10.74 11.15 9.07
C GLU A 87 10.15 12.29 8.22
N GLN A 88 8.83 12.40 8.24
CA GLN A 88 8.10 13.50 7.62
C GLN A 88 7.37 14.21 8.77
N GLN A 89 7.54 15.53 8.89
CA GLN A 89 6.74 16.30 9.84
C GLN A 89 5.27 16.21 9.41
N ALA A 90 4.39 15.87 10.35
CA ALA A 90 2.96 15.80 10.09
C ALA A 90 2.46 17.17 9.59
N THR A 91 1.93 17.22 8.37
CA THR A 91 1.20 18.38 7.90
C THR A 91 -0.07 18.49 8.75
N PRO A 92 -0.29 19.57 9.51
CA PRO A 92 -1.53 19.70 10.27
C PRO A 92 -2.68 19.84 9.29
N HIS A 93 -3.47 18.78 9.12
CA HIS A 93 -4.74 18.85 8.40
C HIS A 93 -5.70 19.69 9.24
N HIS A 94 -5.97 20.88 8.72
CA HIS A 94 -6.99 21.82 9.16
C HIS A 94 -8.32 21.11 9.41
N GLN A 95 -8.65 20.94 10.69
CA GLN A 95 -9.96 20.49 11.14
C GLN A 95 -10.91 21.69 11.04
N LEU A 96 -11.48 21.93 9.86
CA LEU A 96 -12.70 22.73 9.73
C LEU A 96 -13.88 21.78 9.90
N VAL A 97 -14.27 21.58 11.15
CA VAL A 97 -15.69 21.35 11.44
C VAL A 97 -16.29 22.76 11.44
N PRO A 98 -17.27 23.11 10.60
CA PRO A 98 -18.06 24.29 10.86
C PRO A 98 -18.79 24.03 12.17
N GLU A 99 -18.49 24.83 13.18
CA GLU A 99 -19.30 24.93 14.39
C GLU A 99 -20.74 25.11 13.93
N ALA A 100 -21.61 24.19 14.33
CA ALA A 100 -23.04 24.36 14.17
C ALA A 100 -23.42 25.62 14.95
N GLU A 101 -23.54 26.75 14.24
CA GLU A 101 -24.26 27.92 14.72
C GLU A 101 -25.69 27.47 15.01
N CYS A 102 -25.93 27.14 16.28
CA CYS A 102 -27.27 27.02 16.83
C CYS A 102 -27.87 28.44 16.86
N SER A 103 -28.28 28.92 15.69
CA SER A 103 -29.13 30.09 15.54
C SER A 103 -30.52 29.70 16.02
N ARG A 104 -30.76 29.86 17.33
CA ARG A 104 -32.11 29.85 17.89
C ARG A 104 -32.66 31.27 17.86
N ALA A 105 -33.08 31.69 16.67
CA ALA A 105 -34.02 32.78 16.51
C ALA A 105 -35.40 32.19 16.19
N GLU A 106 -36.33 32.46 17.12
CA GLU A 106 -37.77 32.68 16.90
C GLU A 106 -38.68 31.51 16.49
N ALA A 107 -39.52 31.07 17.43
CA ALA A 107 -40.98 30.97 17.22
C ALA A 107 -41.71 30.68 18.55
N CYS A 108 -42.58 31.64 18.93
CA CYS A 108 -43.70 31.57 19.88
C CYS A 108 -43.45 31.38 21.38
#